data_AF-A0A949JAN9-F1
#
_entry.id   AF-A0A949JAN9-F1
#
_cell.length_a   1.000
_cell.length_b   1.000
_cell.length_c   1.000
_cell.angle_alpha   90.00
_cell.angle_beta   90.00
_cell.angle_gamma   90.00
#
_symmetry.space_group_name_H-M   'P 1'
#
loop_
_entity.id
_entity.type
_entity.pdbx_description
1 polymer ?
#
loop_
_entity_poly.entity_id
_entity_poly.type
_entity_poly.pdbx_seq_one_letter_code
_entity_poly.pdbx_strand_id
1 'polypeptide(L)'
;MFSARGVRLLSRRPAVRWAVACLAVLTLLALAVPAGRLAWHGTPYPSADPQEVTRRLEAHADRVYAHLSAAGHDAADQGEVRTGPCYHRGLSSLLHVDSPRADVRRFHHRRHVAEVPEAVALDTRRRVRGHLAKQRWKVTRDFAGARSQWREVSLRAEDPDSGDAIELDWNDDSTTLRVAVHARCARLVTAERTDVSS
;
A
#
# COMPACT_ATOMS: atom_id res chain seq x y z
N MET A 1 -81.26 -32.51 3.85
CA MET A 1 -79.99 -33.27 3.76
C MET A 1 -78.86 -32.30 3.44
N PHE A 2 -78.13 -31.82 4.46
CA PHE A 2 -77.02 -30.89 4.30
C PHE A 2 -75.70 -31.66 4.22
N SER A 3 -74.98 -31.53 3.10
CA SER A 3 -73.63 -32.09 2.92
C SER A 3 -72.60 -31.02 3.28
N ALA A 4 -71.94 -31.18 4.43
CA ALA A 4 -70.85 -30.32 4.85
C ALA A 4 -69.55 -30.71 4.12
N ARG A 5 -69.10 -29.86 3.19
CA ARG A 5 -67.73 -29.92 2.65
C ARG A 5 -66.77 -29.38 3.71
N GLY A 6 -66.09 -30.28 4.41
CA GLY A 6 -64.99 -29.95 5.31
C GLY A 6 -63.79 -29.44 4.51
N VAL A 7 -63.62 -28.11 4.44
CA VAL A 7 -62.38 -27.49 3.98
C VAL A 7 -61.32 -27.77 5.06
N ARG A 8 -60.44 -28.73 4.80
CA ARG A 8 -59.22 -28.93 5.61
C ARG A 8 -58.27 -27.76 5.36
N LEU A 9 -58.46 -26.65 6.06
CA LEU A 9 -57.42 -25.64 6.29
C LEU A 9 -56.41 -26.19 7.32
N LEU A 10 -55.70 -27.25 6.95
CA LEU A 10 -54.61 -27.77 7.76
C LEU A 10 -53.29 -27.30 7.16
N SER A 11 -52.58 -26.49 7.96
CA SER A 11 -51.12 -26.42 7.98
C SER A 11 -50.42 -25.53 6.94
N ARG A 12 -50.67 -24.21 6.98
CA ARG A 12 -49.75 -23.18 6.42
C ARG A 12 -48.51 -22.90 7.30
N ARG A 13 -48.51 -23.36 8.57
CA ARG A 13 -47.45 -23.07 9.55
C ARG A 13 -46.07 -23.70 9.28
N PRO A 14 -45.94 -24.95 8.78
CA PRO A 14 -44.62 -25.51 8.50
C PRO A 14 -44.01 -24.87 7.24
N ALA A 15 -44.79 -24.63 6.19
CA ALA A 15 -44.29 -24.00 4.96
C ALA A 15 -43.71 -22.60 5.21
N VAL A 16 -44.36 -21.79 6.07
CA VAL A 16 -43.84 -20.47 6.47
C VAL A 16 -42.57 -20.61 7.32
N ARG A 17 -42.49 -21.59 8.24
CA ARG A 17 -41.27 -21.84 9.03
C ARG A 17 -40.10 -22.29 8.16
N TRP A 18 -40.34 -23.16 7.17
CA TRP A 18 -39.33 -23.56 6.20
C TRP A 18 -38.88 -22.39 5.33
N ALA A 19 -39.80 -21.56 4.85
CA ALA A 19 -39.46 -20.36 4.09
C ALA A 19 -38.59 -19.38 4.89
N VAL A 20 -38.92 -19.15 6.17
CA VAL A 20 -38.12 -18.29 7.06
C VAL A 20 -36.75 -18.90 7.35
N ALA A 21 -36.67 -20.21 7.59
CA ALA A 21 -35.39 -20.89 7.79
C ALA A 21 -34.51 -20.84 6.54
N CYS A 22 -35.06 -21.09 5.35
CA CYS A 22 -34.36 -20.96 4.08
C CYS A 22 -33.87 -19.53 3.87
N LEU A 23 -34.71 -18.52 4.14
CA LEU A 23 -34.31 -17.12 4.01
C LEU A 23 -33.18 -16.75 4.99
N ALA A 24 -33.26 -17.21 6.24
CA ALA A 24 -32.21 -16.99 7.24
C ALA A 24 -30.88 -17.62 6.81
N VAL A 25 -30.91 -18.86 6.31
CA VAL A 25 -29.72 -19.56 5.79
C VAL A 25 -29.15 -18.83 4.58
N LEU A 26 -29.99 -18.43 3.62
CA LEU A 26 -29.55 -17.66 2.44
C LEU A 26 -28.93 -16.31 2.84
N THR A 27 -29.50 -15.63 3.84
CA THR A 27 -28.98 -14.36 4.35
C THR A 27 -27.62 -14.55 5.03
N LEU A 28 -27.47 -15.60 5.84
CA LEU A 28 -26.19 -15.96 6.45
C LEU A 28 -25.13 -16.31 5.40
N LEU A 29 -25.48 -17.09 4.38
CA LEU A 29 -24.58 -17.42 3.28
C LEU A 29 -24.19 -16.15 2.48
N ALA A 30 -25.15 -15.27 2.20
CA ALA A 30 -24.89 -14.02 1.47
C ALA A 30 -23.91 -13.09 2.21
N LEU A 31 -23.89 -13.11 3.56
CA LEU A 31 -22.93 -12.37 4.37
C LEU A 31 -21.60 -13.12 4.59
N ALA A 32 -21.64 -14.44 4.71
CA ALA A 32 -20.45 -15.27 4.94
C ALA A 32 -19.53 -15.33 3.72
N VAL A 33 -20.09 -15.37 2.50
CA VAL A 33 -19.30 -15.42 1.25
C VAL A 33 -18.35 -14.22 1.07
N PRO A 34 -18.80 -12.94 1.16
CA PRO A 34 -17.90 -11.81 1.00
C PRO A 34 -16.88 -11.71 2.14
N ALA A 35 -17.28 -12.01 3.39
CA ALA A 35 -16.35 -12.06 4.52
C ALA A 35 -15.29 -13.15 4.33
N GLY A 36 -15.69 -14.35 3.89
CA GLY A 36 -14.80 -15.45 3.57
C GLY A 36 -13.86 -15.11 2.41
N ARG A 37 -14.36 -14.46 1.36
CA ARG A 37 -13.52 -13.97 0.25
C ARG A 37 -12.50 -12.93 0.70
N LEU A 38 -12.90 -11.98 1.53
CA LEU A 38 -11.99 -10.96 2.07
C LEU A 38 -10.95 -11.57 3.00
N ALA A 39 -11.32 -12.53 3.85
CA ALA A 39 -10.39 -13.26 4.70
C ALA A 39 -9.41 -14.11 3.87
N TRP A 40 -9.90 -14.73 2.80
CA TRP A 40 -9.09 -15.59 1.94
C TRP A 40 -8.11 -14.81 1.07
N HIS A 41 -8.56 -13.76 0.39
CA HIS A 41 -7.73 -12.99 -0.55
C HIS A 41 -7.10 -11.73 0.06
N GLY A 42 -7.53 -11.32 1.24
CA GLY A 42 -7.16 -10.03 1.83
C GLY A 42 -7.81 -8.84 1.10
N THR A 43 -7.41 -7.63 1.50
CA THR A 43 -7.82 -6.40 0.79
C THR A 43 -7.27 -6.40 -0.63
N PRO A 44 -8.10 -6.14 -1.65
CA PRO A 44 -7.64 -6.10 -3.04
C PRO A 44 -6.50 -5.12 -3.24
N TYR A 45 -5.58 -5.46 -4.13
CA TYR A 45 -4.59 -4.51 -4.58
C TYR A 45 -5.27 -3.40 -5.38
N PRO A 46 -4.94 -2.12 -5.13
CA PRO A 46 -5.40 -1.03 -5.97
C PRO A 46 -4.82 -1.18 -7.37
N SER A 47 -5.53 -0.69 -8.37
CA SER A 47 -5.02 -0.57 -9.72
C SER A 47 -4.12 0.66 -9.83
N ALA A 48 -3.04 0.57 -10.60
CA ALA A 48 -2.17 1.70 -10.88
C ALA A 48 -1.59 1.65 -12.29
N ASP A 49 -1.54 2.81 -12.94
CA ASP A 49 -0.76 3.02 -14.16
C ASP A 49 0.73 3.12 -13.79
N PRO A 50 1.61 2.25 -14.33
CA PRO A 50 3.05 2.32 -14.09
C PRO A 50 3.65 3.70 -14.34
N GLN A 51 3.23 4.41 -15.39
CA GLN A 51 3.82 5.70 -15.76
C GLN A 51 3.45 6.81 -14.78
N GLU A 52 2.20 6.81 -14.31
CA GLU A 52 1.74 7.72 -13.27
C GLU A 52 2.47 7.48 -11.95
N VAL A 53 2.65 6.20 -11.56
CA VAL A 53 3.40 5.86 -10.35
C VAL A 53 4.85 6.32 -10.45
N THR A 54 5.52 6.05 -11.58
CA THR A 54 6.91 6.49 -11.81
C THR A 54 7.06 8.00 -11.66
N ARG A 55 6.28 8.80 -12.41
CA ARG A 55 6.31 10.28 -12.32
C ARG A 55 6.05 10.78 -10.91
N ARG A 56 5.08 10.18 -10.22
CA ARG A 56 4.74 10.58 -8.84
C ARG A 56 5.90 10.30 -7.89
N LEU A 57 6.51 9.11 -7.94
CA LEU A 57 7.64 8.75 -7.08
C LEU A 57 8.87 9.63 -7.34
N GLU A 58 9.16 9.93 -8.61
CA GLU A 58 10.22 10.87 -8.99
C GLU A 58 9.95 12.25 -8.41
N ALA A 59 8.73 12.77 -8.54
CA ALA A 59 8.36 14.07 -7.97
C ALA A 59 8.47 14.11 -6.44
N HIS A 60 8.18 13.01 -5.73
CA HIS A 60 8.42 12.91 -4.29
C HIS A 60 9.92 12.90 -3.97
N ALA A 61 10.71 12.15 -4.72
CA ALA A 61 12.16 12.10 -4.54
C ALA A 61 12.78 13.49 -4.77
N ASP A 62 12.45 14.15 -5.88
CA ASP A 62 12.99 15.46 -6.23
C ASP A 62 12.68 16.52 -5.17
N ARG A 63 11.50 16.47 -4.54
CA ARG A 63 11.17 17.36 -3.40
C ARG A 63 12.07 17.13 -2.20
N VAL A 64 12.39 15.89 -1.87
CA VAL A 64 13.32 15.57 -0.78
C VAL A 64 14.74 15.98 -1.16
N TYR A 65 15.15 15.73 -2.39
CA TYR A 65 16.46 16.11 -2.91
C TYR A 65 16.68 17.62 -2.97
N ALA A 66 15.65 18.41 -3.25
CA ALA A 66 15.75 19.87 -3.22
C ALA A 66 16.20 20.40 -1.84
N HIS A 67 15.89 19.70 -0.74
CA HIS A 67 16.39 20.07 0.59
C HIS A 67 17.89 19.79 0.77
N LEU A 68 18.43 18.79 0.07
CA LEU A 68 19.84 18.41 0.11
C LEU A 68 20.69 19.31 -0.80
N SER A 69 20.25 19.55 -2.03
CA SER A 69 20.94 20.47 -2.94
C SER A 69 20.99 21.89 -2.38
N ALA A 70 19.96 22.32 -1.64
CA ALA A 70 19.99 23.61 -0.93
C ALA A 70 21.09 23.69 0.16
N ALA A 71 21.58 22.54 0.64
CA ALA A 71 22.71 22.43 1.56
C ALA A 71 24.05 22.19 0.84
N GLY A 72 24.09 22.24 -0.50
CA GLY A 72 25.29 22.05 -1.30
C GLY A 72 25.68 20.59 -1.55
N HIS A 73 24.76 19.65 -1.32
CA HIS A 73 25.00 18.23 -1.54
C HIS A 73 24.09 17.70 -2.63
N ASP A 74 24.69 17.37 -3.79
CA ASP A 74 23.99 16.81 -4.93
C ASP A 74 24.03 15.28 -4.94
N ALA A 75 22.99 14.68 -5.51
CA ALA A 75 22.93 13.23 -5.65
C ALA A 75 24.04 12.71 -6.55
N ALA A 76 24.64 11.59 -6.17
CA ALA A 76 25.65 10.91 -6.98
C ALA A 76 25.04 10.25 -8.24
N ASP A 77 23.72 10.05 -8.25
CA ASP A 77 22.97 9.42 -9.32
C ASP A 77 21.56 10.04 -9.47
N GLN A 78 20.98 9.92 -10.68
CA GLN A 78 19.61 10.38 -10.96
C GLN A 78 18.54 9.43 -10.42
N GLY A 79 18.92 8.31 -9.81
CA GLY A 79 18.02 7.24 -9.36
C GLY A 79 17.20 6.64 -10.48
N GLU A 80 16.67 5.46 -10.23
CA GLU A 80 15.75 4.82 -11.16
C GLU A 80 14.56 4.27 -10.38
N VAL A 81 13.35 4.41 -10.95
CA VAL A 81 12.19 3.70 -10.43
C VAL A 81 12.29 2.23 -10.82
N ARG A 82 12.50 1.38 -9.83
CA ARG A 82 12.55 -0.07 -9.98
C ARG A 82 11.28 -0.72 -9.48
N THR A 83 10.95 -1.88 -10.06
CA THR A 83 9.83 -2.71 -9.59
C THR A 83 10.32 -3.86 -8.74
N GLY A 84 9.62 -4.14 -7.65
CA GLY A 84 9.79 -5.32 -6.81
C GLY A 84 8.56 -6.22 -6.81
N PRO A 85 8.71 -7.48 -6.35
CA PRO A 85 7.60 -8.41 -6.23
C PRO A 85 6.61 -7.99 -5.15
N CYS A 86 5.35 -8.40 -5.35
CA CYS A 86 4.31 -8.36 -4.33
C CYS A 86 3.73 -9.76 -4.17
N TYR A 87 3.32 -10.10 -2.96
CA TYR A 87 2.90 -11.47 -2.62
C TYR A 87 1.38 -11.59 -2.48
N HIS A 88 0.90 -12.81 -2.34
CA HIS A 88 -0.50 -13.06 -2.01
C HIS A 88 -0.84 -12.51 -0.61
N ARG A 89 -2.12 -12.16 -0.40
CA ARG A 89 -2.65 -11.62 0.88
C ARG A 89 -3.75 -12.52 1.42
N GLY A 90 -4.10 -12.32 2.69
CA GLY A 90 -5.09 -13.16 3.39
C GLY A 90 -4.60 -14.60 3.54
N LEU A 91 -5.51 -15.52 3.82
CA LEU A 91 -5.17 -16.95 3.98
C LEU A 91 -4.57 -17.57 2.72
N SER A 92 -4.82 -16.99 1.54
CA SER A 92 -4.24 -17.46 0.27
C SER A 92 -2.72 -17.36 0.22
N SER A 93 -2.09 -16.54 1.06
CA SER A 93 -0.62 -16.45 1.14
C SER A 93 0.01 -17.72 1.70
N LEU A 94 -0.70 -18.49 2.53
CA LEU A 94 -0.21 -19.76 3.08
C LEU A 94 -0.03 -20.84 2.02
N LEU A 95 -0.78 -20.74 0.92
CA LEU A 95 -0.66 -21.66 -0.23
C LEU A 95 0.38 -21.21 -1.26
N HIS A 96 0.87 -19.97 -1.15
CA HIS A 96 1.74 -19.32 -2.12
C HIS A 96 2.96 -18.70 -1.42
N VAL A 97 3.51 -19.41 -0.43
CA VAL A 97 4.69 -18.95 0.31
C VAL A 97 5.82 -18.67 -0.69
N ASP A 98 6.39 -17.47 -0.60
CA ASP A 98 7.45 -16.96 -1.47
C ASP A 98 7.12 -16.92 -2.98
N SER A 99 5.86 -17.13 -3.37
CA SER A 99 5.42 -17.01 -4.75
C SER A 99 4.90 -15.60 -5.03
N PRO A 100 5.62 -14.77 -5.80
CA PRO A 100 5.17 -13.43 -6.13
C PRO A 100 4.00 -13.48 -7.12
N ARG A 101 3.12 -12.48 -7.05
CA ARG A 101 2.09 -12.26 -8.06
C ARG A 101 2.69 -11.61 -9.31
N ALA A 102 2.35 -12.16 -10.46
CA ALA A 102 2.86 -11.68 -11.75
C ALA A 102 2.29 -10.30 -12.16
N ASP A 103 1.03 -10.01 -11.81
CA ASP A 103 0.29 -8.79 -12.17
C ASP A 103 0.39 -7.65 -11.15
N VAL A 104 1.08 -7.88 -10.01
CA VAL A 104 1.18 -6.90 -8.92
C VAL A 104 2.64 -6.55 -8.70
N ARG A 105 2.96 -5.26 -8.75
CA ARG A 105 4.31 -4.76 -8.51
C ARG A 105 4.33 -3.71 -7.42
N ARG A 106 5.47 -3.60 -6.75
CA ARG A 106 5.82 -2.48 -5.89
C ARG A 106 6.81 -1.61 -6.63
N PHE A 107 6.56 -0.32 -6.72
CA PHE A 107 7.51 0.62 -7.31
C PHE A 107 8.34 1.25 -6.19
N HIS A 108 9.63 1.43 -6.45
CA HIS A 108 10.50 2.16 -5.54
C HIS A 108 11.53 2.95 -6.32
N HIS A 109 11.75 4.16 -5.89
CA HIS A 109 12.84 5.02 -6.34
C HIS A 109 13.86 5.11 -5.21
N ARG A 110 15.14 5.10 -5.56
CA ARG A 110 16.23 5.28 -4.60
C ARG A 110 17.34 6.07 -5.25
N ARG A 111 17.92 6.98 -4.47
CA ARG A 111 19.14 7.73 -4.80
C ARG A 111 20.03 7.79 -3.57
N HIS A 112 21.32 8.02 -3.81
CA HIS A 112 22.33 8.15 -2.77
C HIS A 112 23.06 9.49 -2.87
N VAL A 113 23.43 10.04 -1.72
CA VAL A 113 24.31 11.21 -1.58
C VAL A 113 25.48 10.79 -0.72
N ALA A 114 26.68 10.81 -1.28
CA ALA A 114 27.90 10.48 -0.56
C ALA A 114 28.37 11.67 0.29
N GLU A 115 29.26 11.39 1.25
CA GLU A 115 29.99 12.39 2.02
C GLU A 115 29.10 13.42 2.72
N VAL A 116 27.93 12.99 3.19
CA VAL A 116 26.99 13.86 3.91
C VAL A 116 27.40 13.91 5.38
N PRO A 117 27.77 15.10 5.93
CA PRO A 117 28.06 15.23 7.35
C PRO A 117 26.80 14.98 8.20
N GLU A 118 26.98 14.47 9.43
CA GLU A 118 25.85 14.22 10.35
C GLU A 118 24.95 15.44 10.52
N ALA A 119 25.54 16.63 10.67
CA ALA A 119 24.81 17.88 10.85
C ALA A 119 23.87 18.17 9.66
N VAL A 120 24.29 17.87 8.44
CA VAL A 120 23.49 18.02 7.22
C VAL A 120 22.38 16.97 7.16
N ALA A 121 22.67 15.72 7.54
CA ALA A 121 21.65 14.66 7.64
C ALA A 121 20.56 15.03 8.66
N LEU A 122 20.95 15.57 9.82
CA LEU A 122 20.03 16.04 10.87
C LEU A 122 19.16 17.22 10.41
N ASP A 123 19.76 18.22 9.75
CA ASP A 123 19.01 19.36 9.20
C ASP A 123 18.04 18.92 8.11
N THR A 124 18.51 18.10 7.17
CA THR A 124 17.68 17.54 6.10
C THR A 124 16.49 16.79 6.68
N ARG A 125 16.72 15.88 7.63
CA ARG A 125 15.65 15.15 8.32
C ARG A 125 14.62 16.10 8.92
N ARG A 126 15.06 17.15 9.62
CA ARG A 126 14.18 18.14 10.25
C ARG A 126 13.33 18.88 9.20
N ARG A 127 13.93 19.32 8.09
CA ARG A 127 13.22 20.01 7.00
C ARG A 127 12.20 19.11 6.32
N VAL A 128 12.62 17.90 5.96
CA VAL A 128 11.76 16.89 5.33
C VAL A 128 10.60 16.53 6.26
N ARG A 129 10.84 16.27 7.55
CA ARG A 129 9.79 16.05 8.55
C ARG A 129 8.81 17.22 8.60
N GLY A 130 9.31 18.45 8.65
CA GLY A 130 8.48 19.66 8.68
C GLY A 130 7.62 19.82 7.43
N HIS A 131 8.16 19.51 6.25
CA HIS A 131 7.42 19.51 4.99
C HIS A 131 6.31 18.43 4.97
N LEU A 132 6.65 17.20 5.33
CA LEU A 132 5.73 16.06 5.35
C LEU A 132 4.60 16.26 6.37
N ALA A 133 4.90 16.85 7.53
CA ALA A 133 3.89 17.20 8.53
C ALA A 133 2.87 18.21 8.00
N LYS A 134 3.28 19.21 7.20
CA LYS A 134 2.36 20.16 6.55
C LYS A 134 1.42 19.47 5.56
N GLN A 135 1.87 18.39 4.94
CA GLN A 135 1.08 17.55 4.04
C GLN A 135 0.30 16.45 4.77
N ARG A 136 0.33 16.44 6.11
CA ARG A 136 -0.36 15.43 6.95
C ARG A 136 0.11 13.99 6.71
N TRP A 137 1.35 13.81 6.25
CA TRP A 137 1.96 12.49 6.17
C TRP A 137 2.18 11.95 7.59
N LYS A 138 1.93 10.65 7.77
CA LYS A 138 2.10 9.96 9.04
C LYS A 138 3.56 9.54 9.21
N VAL A 139 4.26 10.14 10.16
CA VAL A 139 5.62 9.70 10.53
C VAL A 139 5.53 8.37 11.28
N THR A 140 6.17 7.32 10.73
CA THR A 140 6.20 5.96 11.28
C THR A 140 7.55 5.59 11.89
N ARG A 141 8.62 6.31 11.52
CA ARG A 141 9.94 6.24 12.15
C ARG A 141 10.56 7.63 12.17
N ASP A 142 11.15 8.02 13.29
CA ASP A 142 12.05 9.16 13.37
C ASP A 142 13.10 8.88 14.43
N PHE A 143 14.35 8.79 14.02
CA PHE A 143 15.46 8.45 14.88
C PHE A 143 16.69 9.29 14.52
N ALA A 144 17.39 9.76 15.55
CA ALA A 144 18.76 10.23 15.42
C ALA A 144 19.51 9.89 16.70
N GLY A 145 20.59 9.14 16.58
CA GLY A 145 21.39 8.75 17.73
C GLY A 145 22.30 7.57 17.43
N ALA A 146 22.97 7.09 18.48
CA ALA A 146 23.82 5.91 18.39
C ALA A 146 22.98 4.63 18.33
N ARG A 147 23.37 3.72 17.45
CA ARG A 147 23.09 2.27 17.52
C ARG A 147 24.39 1.54 17.86
N SER A 148 24.31 0.23 18.11
CA SER A 148 25.38 -0.58 18.72
C SER A 148 26.80 -0.32 18.21
N GLN A 149 26.97 0.02 16.94
CA GLN A 149 28.30 0.24 16.33
C GLN A 149 28.40 1.44 15.36
N TRP A 150 27.34 2.23 15.19
CA TRP A 150 27.31 3.41 14.32
C TRP A 150 26.24 4.39 14.79
N ARG A 151 26.37 5.66 14.40
CA ARG A 151 25.28 6.64 14.52
C ARG A 151 24.38 6.56 13.30
N GLU A 152 23.09 6.71 13.54
CA GLU A 152 22.08 6.64 12.49
C GLU A 152 21.16 7.87 12.59
N VAL A 153 20.80 8.41 11.43
CA VAL A 153 19.70 9.38 11.27
C VAL A 153 18.71 8.75 10.32
N SER A 154 17.49 8.49 10.78
CA SER A 154 16.45 7.91 9.95
C SER A 154 15.09 8.58 10.11
N LEU A 155 14.33 8.64 9.03
CA LEU A 155 12.96 9.13 8.96
C LEU A 155 12.18 8.28 7.99
N ARG A 156 11.01 7.81 8.42
CA ARG A 156 10.02 7.17 7.56
C ARG A 156 8.67 7.83 7.76
N ALA A 157 8.04 8.21 6.67
CA ALA A 157 6.69 8.74 6.69
C ALA A 157 5.86 8.14 5.56
N GLU A 158 4.56 8.02 5.80
CA GLU A 158 3.60 7.41 4.88
C GLU A 158 2.47 8.40 4.59
N ASP A 159 2.17 8.57 3.31
CA ASP A 159 1.01 9.31 2.85
C ASP A 159 -0.26 8.50 3.17
N PRO A 160 -1.18 9.01 3.99
CA PRO A 160 -2.40 8.29 4.34
C PRO A 160 -3.32 8.04 3.14
N ASP A 161 -3.26 8.86 2.10
CA ASP A 161 -4.18 8.79 0.96
C ASP A 161 -3.68 7.79 -0.10
N SER A 162 -2.42 7.95 -0.53
CA SER A 162 -1.83 7.09 -1.56
C SER A 162 -1.23 5.80 -0.99
N GLY A 163 -0.80 5.81 0.27
CA GLY A 163 0.02 4.75 0.88
C GLY A 163 1.47 4.75 0.40
N ASP A 164 1.91 5.81 -0.29
CA ASP A 164 3.31 5.99 -0.63
C ASP A 164 4.14 6.30 0.63
N ALA A 165 5.40 5.88 0.62
CA ALA A 165 6.30 6.07 1.75
C ALA A 165 7.58 6.77 1.31
N ILE A 166 8.04 7.72 2.11
CA ILE A 166 9.36 8.33 2.00
C ILE A 166 10.22 7.81 3.15
N GLU A 167 11.43 7.41 2.82
CA GLU A 167 12.43 6.91 3.75
C GLU A 167 13.75 7.66 3.50
N LEU A 168 14.31 8.18 4.59
CA LEU A 168 15.62 8.82 4.64
C LEU A 168 16.44 8.07 5.66
N ASP A 169 17.63 7.61 5.29
CA ASP A 169 18.56 6.97 6.23
C ASP A 169 19.99 7.44 5.97
N TRP A 170 20.72 7.66 7.04
CA TRP A 170 22.14 7.98 7.04
C TRP A 170 22.82 7.24 8.18
N ASN A 171 24.08 6.87 7.98
CA ASN A 171 24.95 6.38 9.05
C ASN A 171 26.35 6.96 8.93
N ASP A 172 27.07 7.02 10.05
CA ASP A 172 28.43 7.59 10.11
C ASP A 172 29.53 6.65 9.57
N ASP A 173 29.25 5.37 9.40
CA ASP A 173 30.17 4.39 8.79
C ASP A 173 30.39 4.67 7.28
N SER A 174 29.30 4.84 6.54
CA SER A 174 29.34 5.12 5.10
C SER A 174 29.30 6.60 4.74
N THR A 175 28.91 7.46 5.69
CA THR A 175 28.56 8.88 5.48
C THR A 175 27.56 9.12 4.34
N THR A 176 26.83 8.07 3.93
CA THR A 176 25.95 8.09 2.78
C THR A 176 24.52 8.32 3.26
N LEU A 177 23.89 9.38 2.75
CA LEU A 177 22.47 9.59 2.92
C LEU A 177 21.72 8.90 1.77
N ARG A 178 20.84 7.97 2.12
CA ARG A 178 19.92 7.31 1.21
C ARG A 178 18.55 7.97 1.31
N VAL A 179 18.00 8.33 0.16
CA VAL A 179 16.58 8.69 0.05
C VAL A 179 15.90 7.61 -0.79
N ALA A 180 14.83 7.03 -0.25
CA ALA A 180 14.01 6.07 -0.95
C ALA A 180 12.54 6.49 -0.89
N VAL A 181 11.85 6.36 -2.02
CA VAL A 181 10.41 6.57 -2.11
C VAL A 181 9.79 5.27 -2.61
N HIS A 182 8.71 4.84 -1.97
CA HIS A 182 8.04 3.59 -2.27
C HIS A 182 6.58 3.83 -2.55
N ALA A 183 6.06 3.20 -3.60
CA ALA A 183 4.63 3.00 -3.71
C ALA A 183 4.20 1.76 -2.91
N ARG A 184 2.91 1.71 -2.55
CA ARG A 184 2.28 0.45 -2.16
C ARG A 184 2.23 -0.52 -3.35
N CYS A 185 2.12 -1.80 -3.05
CA CYS A 185 1.84 -2.81 -4.07
C CYS A 185 0.53 -2.47 -4.82
N ALA A 186 0.57 -2.53 -6.14
CA ALA A 186 -0.58 -2.24 -7.00
C ALA A 186 -0.65 -3.21 -8.18
N ARG A 187 -1.86 -3.53 -8.61
CA ARG A 187 -2.10 -4.25 -9.86
C ARG A 187 -1.82 -3.31 -11.03
N LEU A 188 -1.02 -3.77 -11.97
CA LEU A 188 -0.69 -2.98 -13.15
C LEU A 188 -1.89 -2.94 -14.09
N VAL A 189 -2.33 -1.74 -14.45
CA VAL A 189 -3.22 -1.54 -15.60
C VAL A 189 -2.36 -1.04 -16.76
N THR A 190 -2.34 -1.78 -17.85
CA THR A 190 -1.76 -1.28 -19.10
C THR A 190 -2.80 -0.34 -19.68
N ALA A 191 -2.40 0.87 -20.09
CA ALA A 191 -3.27 1.72 -20.89
C ALA A 191 -3.61 0.93 -22.16
N GLU A 192 -4.83 0.40 -22.21
CA GLU A 192 -5.37 -0.20 -23.41
C GLU A 192 -5.41 0.92 -24.45
N ARG A 193 -4.53 0.79 -25.45
CA ARG A 193 -4.49 1.64 -26.63
C ARG A 193 -5.91 1.68 -27.18
N THR A 194 -6.58 2.80 -26.99
CA THR A 194 -7.86 3.10 -27.63
C THR A 194 -7.53 3.36 -29.10
N ASP A 195 -7.23 2.30 -29.84
CA ASP A 195 -7.20 2.37 -31.29
C ASP A 195 -8.65 2.56 -31.75
N VAL A 196 -8.93 3.80 -32.10
CA VAL A 196 -10.08 4.26 -32.87
C VAL A 196 -10.22 3.35 -34.10
N SER A 197 -11.24 2.50 -34.12
CA SER A 197 -11.78 1.99 -35.38
C SER A 197 -12.87 2.96 -35.82
N SER A 198 -12.51 3.79 -36.81
CA SER A 198 -13.46 4.50 -37.69
C SER A 198 -14.07 3.54 -38.69
#